data_AF-A0A414SKF1-F1
#
_entry.id   AF-A0A414SKF1-F1
#
_cell.length_a   1.000
_cell.length_b   1.000
_cell.length_c   1.000
_cell.angle_alpha   90.00
_cell.angle_beta   90.00
_cell.angle_gamma   90.00
#
_symmetry.space_group_name_H-M   'P 1'
#
loop_
_entity.id
_entity.type
_entity.pdbx_description
1 polymer ?
#
loop_
_entity_poly.entity_id
_entity_poly.type
_entity_poly.pdbx_seq_one_letter_code
_entity_poly.pdbx_strand_id
1 'polypeptide(L)'
;MLDHYEWKSKIYLYPPDKINDIYYKVCCYWNAKTEMYDSILADSYLYDSAYISNPKLRGYSAEYSRQIFLFCQHVLICECEKPFDETLWKHINNNKYSARQWIKEYERMVSSGELDFIEKYKN
;
A
#
# COMPACT_ATOMS: atom_id res chain seq x y z
N MET A 1 -21.69 -9.22 -5.11
CA MET A 1 -21.13 -8.06 -4.38
C MET A 1 -20.42 -8.63 -3.17
N LEU A 2 -19.11 -8.43 -3.05
CA LEU A 2 -18.38 -8.80 -1.83
C LEU A 2 -18.66 -7.73 -0.79
N ASP A 3 -19.05 -8.17 0.40
CA ASP A 3 -19.51 -7.32 1.50
C ASP A 3 -18.39 -6.40 1.98
N HIS A 4 -18.74 -5.16 2.36
CA HIS A 4 -17.82 -4.03 2.61
C HIS A 4 -16.79 -4.25 3.75
N TYR A 5 -16.82 -5.43 4.40
CA TYR A 5 -16.08 -5.77 5.60
C TYR A 5 -15.32 -7.11 5.57
N GLU A 6 -15.39 -7.89 4.48
CA GLU A 6 -14.73 -9.21 4.39
C GLU A 6 -13.20 -9.16 4.51
N TRP A 7 -12.57 -8.02 4.24
CA TRP A 7 -11.12 -7.88 4.35
C TRP A 7 -10.66 -7.65 5.80
N LYS A 8 -11.45 -6.91 6.59
CA LYS A 8 -11.16 -6.69 8.01
C LYS A 8 -11.17 -8.00 8.77
N SER A 9 -12.08 -8.92 8.43
CA SER A 9 -12.14 -10.26 9.04
C SER A 9 -11.04 -11.21 8.56
N LYS A 10 -10.44 -10.98 7.38
CA LYS A 10 -9.30 -11.77 6.86
C LYS A 10 -7.95 -11.34 7.45
N ILE A 11 -7.81 -10.07 7.81
CA ILE A 11 -6.56 -9.51 8.38
C ILE A 11 -6.63 -9.42 9.90
N TYR A 12 -7.82 -9.21 10.47
CA TYR A 12 -8.00 -9.02 11.91
C TYR A 12 -9.03 -9.98 12.48
N LEU A 13 -8.63 -10.73 13.53
CA LEU A 13 -9.52 -11.59 14.33
C LEU A 13 -10.49 -10.79 15.23
N TYR A 14 -10.27 -9.48 15.36
CA TYR A 14 -11.00 -8.51 16.20
C TYR A 14 -11.02 -7.16 15.45
N PRO A 15 -11.83 -6.14 15.82
CA PRO A 15 -11.67 -4.82 15.22
C PRO A 15 -10.21 -4.37 15.36
N PRO A 16 -9.55 -3.95 14.26
CA PRO A 16 -8.15 -3.54 14.32
C PRO A 16 -8.00 -2.41 15.32
N ASP A 17 -6.97 -2.49 16.17
CA ASP A 17 -6.57 -1.32 16.93
C ASP A 17 -6.13 -0.19 15.98
N LYS A 18 -6.12 1.05 16.49
CA LYS A 18 -5.83 2.24 15.69
C LYS A 18 -4.49 2.14 14.95
N ILE A 19 -3.48 1.49 15.54
CA ILE A 19 -2.15 1.36 14.94
C ILE A 19 -2.21 0.41 13.74
N ASN A 20 -2.83 -0.75 13.92
CA ASN A 20 -3.03 -1.72 12.86
C ASN A 20 -3.76 -1.13 11.66
N ASP A 21 -4.83 -0.38 11.89
CA ASP A 21 -5.60 0.29 10.84
C ASP A 21 -4.76 1.32 10.07
N ILE A 22 -3.97 2.13 10.77
CA ILE A 22 -3.05 3.10 10.14
C ILE A 22 -1.98 2.38 9.31
N TYR A 23 -1.33 1.33 9.86
CA TYR A 23 -0.35 0.55 9.12
C TYR A 23 -0.94 -0.08 7.86
N TYR A 24 -2.15 -0.61 7.94
CA TYR A 24 -2.83 -1.18 6.78
C TYR A 24 -3.10 -0.14 5.69
N LYS A 25 -3.64 1.02 6.06
CA LYS A 25 -3.92 2.12 5.12
C LYS A 25 -2.65 2.61 4.41
N VAL A 26 -1.57 2.80 5.16
CA VAL A 26 -0.29 3.23 4.59
C VAL A 26 0.35 2.13 3.74
N CYS A 27 0.24 0.86 4.16
CA CYS A 27 0.72 -0.28 3.36
C CYS A 27 -0.05 -0.39 2.03
N CYS A 28 -1.37 -0.18 2.05
CA CYS A 28 -2.20 -0.12 0.87
C CYS A 28 -1.79 1.04 -0.05
N TYR A 29 -1.54 2.24 0.49
CA TYR A 29 -1.04 3.38 -0.26
C TYR A 29 0.29 3.05 -0.97
N TRP A 30 1.27 2.47 -0.26
CA TRP A 30 2.57 2.11 -0.83
C TRP A 30 2.46 1.08 -1.97
N ASN A 31 1.75 -0.03 -1.73
CA ASN A 31 1.56 -1.07 -2.73
C ASN A 31 0.84 -0.52 -3.97
N ALA A 32 -0.30 0.16 -3.79
CA ALA A 32 -1.08 0.67 -4.91
C ALA A 32 -0.31 1.72 -5.73
N LYS A 33 0.41 2.65 -5.08
CA LYS A 33 1.22 3.64 -5.80
C LYS A 33 2.35 2.99 -6.59
N THR A 34 3.02 2.00 -6.01
CA THR A 34 4.07 1.24 -6.71
C THR A 34 3.49 0.51 -7.92
N GLU A 35 2.38 -0.21 -7.77
CA GLU A 35 1.73 -0.94 -8.86
C GLU A 35 1.22 -0.02 -9.98
N MET A 36 0.65 1.14 -9.62
CA MET A 36 0.24 2.15 -10.61
C MET A 36 1.43 2.70 -11.39
N TYR A 37 2.57 2.94 -10.72
CA TYR A 37 3.78 3.41 -11.38
C TYR A 37 4.39 2.32 -12.27
N ASP A 38 4.42 1.08 -11.80
CA ASP A 38 4.89 -0.07 -12.57
C ASP A 38 4.04 -0.28 -13.82
N SER A 39 2.73 -0.06 -13.73
CA SER A 39 1.81 -0.11 -14.89
C SER A 39 2.12 0.93 -15.95
N ILE A 40 2.68 2.09 -15.58
CA ILE A 40 3.15 3.11 -16.54
C ILE A 40 4.45 2.67 -17.22
N LEU A 41 5.32 1.98 -16.48
CA LEU A 41 6.62 1.51 -16.97
C LEU A 41 6.57 0.17 -17.72
N ALA A 42 5.51 -0.61 -17.53
CA ALA A 42 5.39 -1.96 -18.03
C ALA A 42 5.47 -2.03 -19.55
N ASP A 43 6.23 -3.02 -20.04
CA ASP A 43 6.31 -3.36 -21.45
C ASP A 43 5.42 -4.57 -21.80
N SER A 44 4.82 -5.20 -20.80
CA SER A 44 3.85 -6.28 -20.95
C SER A 44 3.01 -6.46 -19.68
N TYR A 45 1.88 -7.16 -19.81
CA TYR A 45 1.02 -7.54 -18.69
C TYR A 45 0.93 -9.06 -18.62
N LEU A 46 1.20 -9.64 -17.45
CA LEU A 46 1.09 -11.08 -17.21
C LEU A 46 0.12 -11.29 -16.03
N TYR A 47 -0.99 -11.98 -16.27
CA TYR A 47 -1.99 -12.32 -15.24
C TYR A 47 -2.41 -11.14 -14.32
N ASP A 48 -2.81 -10.01 -14.93
CA ASP A 48 -3.22 -8.77 -14.24
C ASP A 48 -2.09 -8.03 -13.46
N SER A 49 -0.83 -8.39 -13.66
CA SER A 49 0.33 -7.66 -13.13
C SER A 49 1.14 -7.00 -14.23
N ALA A 50 1.55 -5.76 -13.97
CA ALA A 50 2.52 -5.03 -14.76
C ALA A 50 3.86 -5.78 -14.76
N TYR A 51 4.40 -6.09 -15.93
CA TYR A 51 5.72 -6.69 -16.08
C TYR A 51 6.67 -5.72 -16.77
N ILE A 52 7.84 -5.53 -16.17
CA ILE A 52 8.88 -4.63 -16.67
C ILE A 52 10.09 -5.49 -17.08
N SER A 53 10.17 -5.87 -18.35
CA SER A 53 11.29 -6.67 -18.84
C SER A 53 12.59 -5.86 -18.90
N ASN A 54 12.51 -4.57 -19.20
CA ASN A 54 13.65 -3.67 -19.31
C ASN A 54 14.35 -3.40 -17.95
N PRO A 55 15.64 -3.75 -17.77
CA PRO A 55 16.36 -3.55 -16.52
C PRO A 55 16.46 -2.09 -16.06
N LYS A 56 16.55 -1.14 -17.01
CA LYS A 56 16.62 0.29 -16.69
C LYS A 56 15.30 0.78 -16.10
N LEU A 57 14.17 0.35 -16.68
CA LEU A 57 12.84 0.69 -16.17
C LEU A 57 12.57 0.01 -14.82
N ARG A 58 13.05 -1.23 -14.62
CA ARG A 58 13.05 -1.87 -13.29
C ARG A 58 13.81 -1.05 -12.24
N GLY A 59 14.93 -0.45 -12.62
CA GLY A 59 15.66 0.48 -11.76
C GLY A 59 14.81 1.69 -11.33
N TYR A 60 14.01 2.25 -12.24
CA TYR A 60 13.10 3.35 -11.91
C TYR A 60 11.95 2.93 -11.00
N SER A 61 11.35 1.76 -11.24
CA SER A 61 10.36 1.15 -10.35
C SER A 61 10.90 0.97 -8.93
N ALA A 62 12.09 0.38 -8.79
CA ALA A 62 12.72 0.13 -7.50
C ALA A 62 13.00 1.44 -6.74
N GLU A 63 13.54 2.46 -7.42
CA GLU A 63 13.81 3.76 -6.80
C GLU A 63 12.51 4.47 -6.39
N TYR A 64 11.47 4.43 -7.24
CA TYR A 64 10.16 4.98 -6.90
C TYR A 64 9.56 4.29 -5.67
N SER A 65 9.53 2.96 -5.67
CA SER A 65 9.00 2.17 -4.54
C SER A 65 9.76 2.46 -3.24
N ARG A 66 11.09 2.63 -3.31
CA ARG A 66 11.93 3.02 -2.17
C ARG A 66 11.56 4.41 -1.64
N GLN A 67 11.36 5.40 -2.51
CA GLN A 67 10.99 6.76 -2.12
C GLN A 67 9.60 6.77 -1.45
N ILE A 68 8.62 6.08 -2.02
CA ILE A 68 7.28 5.96 -1.40
C ILE A 68 7.37 5.21 -0.07
N PHE A 69 8.20 4.17 0.03
CA PHE A 69 8.38 3.45 1.30
C PHE A 69 8.93 4.35 2.40
N LEU A 70 9.97 5.14 2.13
CA LEU A 70 10.53 6.09 3.10
C LEU A 70 9.51 7.14 3.54
N PHE A 71 8.72 7.66 2.60
CA PHE A 71 7.60 8.55 2.90
C PHE A 71 6.56 7.87 3.81
N CYS A 72 6.17 6.64 3.50
CA CYS A 72 5.24 5.85 4.31
C CYS A 72 5.79 5.60 5.73
N GLN A 73 7.07 5.31 5.88
CA GLN A 73 7.70 5.18 7.21
C GLN A 73 7.58 6.49 8.01
N HIS A 74 7.82 7.63 7.38
CA HIS A 74 7.65 8.93 8.04
C HIS A 74 6.20 9.15 8.51
N VAL A 75 5.22 8.90 7.65
CA VAL A 75 3.79 8.99 7.98
C VAL A 75 3.46 8.10 9.18
N LEU A 76 3.93 6.85 9.20
CA LEU A 76 3.67 5.90 10.29
C LEU A 76 4.28 6.35 11.62
N ILE A 77 5.50 6.88 11.58
CA ILE A 77 6.17 7.39 12.78
C ILE A 77 5.37 8.55 13.39
N CYS A 78 4.90 9.46 12.54
CA CYS A 78 4.13 10.62 12.98
C CYS A 78 2.74 10.25 13.49
N GLU A 79 1.96 9.45 12.74
CA GLU A 79 0.57 9.12 13.11
C GLU A 79 0.46 8.13 14.26
N CYS A 80 1.46 7.27 14.47
CA CYS A 80 1.49 6.33 15.59
C CYS A 80 2.25 6.85 16.82
N GLU A 81 2.95 7.99 16.70
CA GLU A 81 3.82 8.55 17.74
C GLU A 81 4.84 7.53 18.29
N LYS A 82 5.32 6.65 17.41
CA LYS A 82 6.19 5.51 17.74
C LYS A 82 7.21 5.27 16.63
N PRO A 83 8.35 4.64 16.93
CA PRO A 83 9.26 4.14 15.89
C PRO A 83 8.53 3.20 14.91
N PHE A 84 9.02 3.14 13.67
CA PHE A 84 8.51 2.23 12.66
C PHE A 84 8.68 0.77 13.10
N ASP A 85 7.59 0.00 13.07
CA ASP A 85 7.55 -1.42 13.41
C ASP A 85 7.60 -2.26 12.11
N GLU A 86 8.80 -2.72 11.80
CA GLU A 86 9.04 -3.55 10.62
C GLU A 86 8.34 -4.92 10.71
N THR A 87 8.17 -5.45 11.92
CA THR A 87 7.50 -6.75 12.13
C THR A 87 6.02 -6.62 11.80
N LEU A 88 5.39 -5.57 12.30
CA LEU A 88 3.99 -5.26 12.00
C LEU A 88 3.78 -4.96 10.51
N TRP A 89 4.67 -4.17 9.90
CA TRP A 89 4.62 -3.90 8.47
C TRP A 89 4.65 -5.19 7.63
N LYS A 90 5.61 -6.08 7.92
CA LYS A 90 5.71 -7.38 7.24
C LYS A 90 4.47 -8.24 7.45
N HIS A 91 3.92 -8.26 8.66
CA HIS A 91 2.70 -9.01 8.98
C HIS A 91 1.51 -8.52 8.15
N ILE A 92 1.28 -7.21 8.12
CA ILE A 92 0.17 -6.59 7.37
C ILE A 92 0.34 -6.76 5.85
N ASN A 93 1.57 -6.61 5.35
CA ASN A 93 1.86 -6.73 3.92
C ASN A 93 1.78 -8.18 3.42
N ASN A 94 1.87 -9.17 4.31
CA ASN A 94 1.76 -10.59 3.96
C ASN A 94 0.30 -11.08 3.88
N ASN A 95 -0.57 -10.31 3.24
CA ASN A 95 -2.00 -10.60 3.13
C ASN A 95 -2.40 -11.31 1.81
N LYS A 96 -1.42 -11.62 0.96
CA LYS A 96 -1.58 -12.30 -0.35
C LYS A 96 -2.46 -11.56 -1.35
N TYR A 97 -2.62 -10.24 -1.21
CA TYR A 97 -3.34 -9.44 -2.19
C TYR A 97 -2.61 -9.42 -3.54
N SER A 98 -3.37 -9.50 -4.63
CA SER A 98 -2.85 -9.19 -5.96
C SER A 98 -2.70 -7.68 -6.16
N ALA A 99 -1.91 -7.28 -7.16
CA ALA A 99 -1.76 -5.88 -7.58
C ALA A 99 -3.11 -5.17 -7.75
N ARG A 100 -4.05 -5.84 -8.43
CA ARG A 100 -5.40 -5.32 -8.65
C ARG A 100 -6.22 -5.18 -7.37
N GLN A 101 -6.02 -6.04 -6.38
CA GLN A 101 -6.67 -5.92 -5.08
C GLN A 101 -6.15 -4.70 -4.32
N TRP A 102 -4.83 -4.46 -4.35
CA TRP A 102 -4.24 -3.26 -3.76
C TRP A 102 -4.77 -1.97 -4.38
N ILE A 103 -4.84 -1.90 -5.71
CA ILE A 103 -5.37 -0.73 -6.42
C ILE A 103 -6.84 -0.48 -6.06
N LYS A 104 -7.69 -1.51 -6.08
CA LYS A 104 -9.11 -1.39 -5.72
C LYS A 104 -9.30 -0.90 -4.28
N GLU A 105 -8.50 -1.43 -3.35
CA GLU A 105 -8.59 -1.03 -1.95
C GLU A 105 -8.14 0.41 -1.75
N TYR A 106 -7.09 0.84 -2.46
CA TYR A 106 -6.65 2.23 -2.49
C TYR A 106 -7.74 3.16 -3.03
N GLU A 107 -8.33 2.85 -4.17
CA GLU A 107 -9.42 3.64 -4.76
C GLU A 107 -10.62 3.76 -3.82
N ARG A 108 -10.98 2.66 -3.15
CA ARG A 108 -12.02 2.65 -2.11
C ARG A 108 -11.66 3.62 -0.98
N MET A 109 -10.45 3.53 -0.43
CA MET A 109 -10.03 4.38 0.69
C MET A 109 -9.89 5.86 0.31
N VAL A 110 -9.49 6.16 -0.93
CA VAL A 110 -9.50 7.53 -1.46
C VAL A 110 -10.94 8.04 -1.52
N SER A 111 -11.87 7.24 -2.07
CA SER A 111 -13.27 7.65 -2.18
C SER A 111 -13.96 7.87 -0.82
N SER A 112 -13.51 7.18 0.23
CA SER A 112 -14.03 7.32 1.60
C SER A 112 -13.27 8.36 2.44
N GLY A 113 -12.22 8.99 1.93
CA GLY A 113 -11.37 9.93 2.67
C GLY A 113 -10.50 9.28 3.76
N GLU A 114 -10.40 7.94 3.76
CA GLU A 114 -9.61 7.21 4.77
C GLU A 114 -8.11 7.45 4.66
N LEU A 115 -7.63 7.98 3.53
CA LEU A 115 -6.23 8.32 3.28
C LEU A 115 -5.92 9.82 3.38
N ASP A 116 -6.92 10.67 3.66
CA ASP A 116 -6.75 12.13 3.66
C ASP A 116 -5.67 12.60 4.66
N PHE A 117 -5.44 11.81 5.72
CA PHE A 117 -4.39 12.11 6.70
C PHE A 117 -2.97 12.11 6.10
N ILE A 118 -2.74 11.36 5.02
CA ILE A 118 -1.44 11.27 4.34
C ILE A 118 -1.08 12.61 3.69
N GLU A 119 -2.05 13.41 3.25
CA GLU A 119 -1.81 14.67 2.54
C GLU A 119 -1.04 15.69 3.39
N LYS A 120 -1.15 15.62 4.72
CA LYS A 120 -0.42 16.48 5.66
C LYS A 120 1.11 16.40 5.48
N TYR A 121 1.61 15.28 4.98
CA TYR A 121 3.03 14.93 4.94
C TYR A 121 3.67 15.14 3.57
N LYS A 122 2.91 15.49 2.52
CA LYS A 122 3.43 15.63 1.16
C LYS A 122 4.14 16.97 0.87
N ASN A 123 4.36 17.78 1.91
CA ASN A 123 4.92 19.12 1.83
C ASN A 123 6.43 19.13 2.02
#